data_AF-G5H5H9-F1
#
_entry.id   AF-G5H5H9-F1
#
_cell.length_a   1.000
_cell.length_b   1.000
_cell.length_c   1.000
_cell.angle_alpha   90.00
_cell.angle_beta   90.00
_cell.angle_gamma   90.00
#
_symmetry.space_group_name_H-M   'P 1'
#
loop_
_entity.id
_entity.type
_entity.pdbx_description
1 polymer ?
#
loop_
_entity_poly.entity_id
_entity_poly.type
_entity_poly.pdbx_seq_one_letter_code
_entity_poly.pdbx_strand_id
1 'polypeptide(L)'
;MYTAQKTRKENIAEYILYLWQLEDLLRALQFSPEAIYAKLVKPLGLPEEQKQEVFLWYMDIVNLLREEGKEQQGHLEHTLHLIADLNNLHNQLTVLPVGAEYRRLYARVAPELPALKAKLKDPEISDVELFFRALYSVVLLRIQEAGKHGDAGKGCGTNPQAAADKDTDVSAAPDSIADSGKSRQKYIDDVLTLISPVVAELATVFRKVERGEVDLFGNAPNGDRHAAAAPEQGTQASSGAQDGPRPAAVAPEGKNSRNSGTGSAS
;
A
#
# COMPACT_ATOMS: atom_id res chain seq x y z
N MET A 1 -19.83 0.53 12.52
CA MET A 1 -18.47 0.81 11.99
C MET A 1 -17.56 -0.44 12.01
N TYR A 2 -17.90 -1.53 11.29
CA TYR A 2 -17.25 -2.85 11.51
C TYR A 2 -16.46 -3.46 10.33
N THR A 3 -16.50 -2.89 9.12
CA THR A 3 -15.82 -3.50 7.96
C THR A 3 -14.52 -2.77 7.60
N ALA A 4 -14.56 -1.49 7.19
CA ALA A 4 -13.36 -0.81 6.66
C ALA A 4 -12.22 -0.60 7.68
N GLN A 5 -12.53 -0.12 8.90
CA GLN A 5 -11.50 0.07 9.94
C GLN A 5 -10.95 -1.25 10.49
N LYS A 6 -11.77 -2.30 10.48
CA LYS A 6 -11.36 -3.65 10.89
C LYS A 6 -10.45 -4.27 9.83
N THR A 7 -10.83 -4.17 8.55
CA THR A 7 -10.01 -4.59 7.41
C THR A 7 -8.67 -3.85 7.37
N ARG A 8 -8.63 -2.53 7.64
CA ARG A 8 -7.35 -1.80 7.77
C ARG A 8 -6.41 -2.43 8.81
N LYS A 9 -6.95 -2.77 9.99
CA LYS A 9 -6.16 -3.37 11.09
C LYS A 9 -5.75 -4.83 10.81
N GLU A 10 -6.45 -5.50 9.92
CA GLU A 10 -6.25 -6.92 9.62
C GLU A 10 -5.35 -7.14 8.40
N ASN A 11 -5.60 -6.41 7.31
CA ASN A 11 -4.85 -6.50 6.07
C ASN A 11 -4.86 -5.17 5.29
N ILE A 12 -3.72 -4.48 5.28
CA ILE A 12 -3.58 -3.18 4.61
C ILE A 12 -3.79 -3.26 3.09
N ALA A 13 -3.45 -4.38 2.46
CA ALA A 13 -3.63 -4.54 1.01
C ALA A 13 -5.11 -4.67 0.63
N GLU A 14 -5.88 -5.46 1.38
CA GLU A 14 -7.33 -5.56 1.19
C GLU A 14 -8.02 -4.22 1.44
N TYR A 15 -7.56 -3.46 2.44
CA TYR A 15 -8.09 -2.14 2.73
C TYR A 15 -7.89 -1.14 1.57
N ILE A 16 -6.70 -1.10 0.98
CA ILE A 16 -6.41 -0.24 -0.19
C ILE A 16 -7.32 -0.62 -1.36
N LEU A 17 -7.37 -1.91 -1.72
CA LEU A 17 -8.21 -2.38 -2.84
C LEU A 17 -9.71 -2.13 -2.60
N TYR A 18 -10.17 -2.29 -1.35
CA TYR A 18 -11.54 -1.99 -0.97
C TYR A 18 -11.86 -0.50 -1.11
N LEU A 19 -10.96 0.40 -0.67
CA LEU A 19 -11.18 1.84 -0.83
C LEU A 19 -11.23 2.24 -2.31
N TRP A 20 -10.33 1.73 -3.15
CA TRP A 20 -10.36 2.02 -4.59
C TRP A 20 -11.67 1.57 -5.24
N GLN A 21 -12.16 0.38 -4.87
CA GLN A 21 -13.46 -0.10 -5.34
C GLN A 21 -14.61 0.80 -4.86
N LEU A 22 -14.57 1.23 -3.60
CA LEU A 22 -15.59 2.12 -3.04
C LEU A 22 -15.59 3.47 -3.74
N GLU A 23 -14.42 4.06 -4.00
CA GLU A 23 -14.31 5.32 -4.75
C GLU A 23 -14.97 5.23 -6.13
N ASP A 24 -14.67 4.17 -6.90
CA ASP A 24 -15.27 3.96 -8.22
C ASP A 24 -16.78 3.77 -8.16
N LEU A 25 -17.26 3.07 -7.12
CA LEU A 25 -18.68 2.88 -6.90
C LEU A 25 -19.38 4.20 -6.53
N LEU A 26 -18.76 5.02 -5.70
CA LEU A 26 -19.26 6.35 -5.34
C LEU A 26 -19.31 7.27 -6.57
N ARG A 27 -18.29 7.23 -7.44
CA ARG A 27 -18.27 7.94 -8.73
C ARG A 27 -19.38 7.45 -9.67
N ALA A 28 -19.58 6.14 -9.76
CA ALA A 28 -20.65 5.55 -10.59
C ALA A 28 -22.05 5.97 -10.12
N LEU A 29 -22.22 6.23 -8.82
CA LEU A 29 -23.45 6.77 -8.23
C LEU A 29 -23.51 8.31 -8.28
N GLN A 30 -22.57 8.96 -8.96
CA GLN A 30 -22.46 10.41 -9.11
C GLN A 30 -22.47 11.15 -7.76
N PHE A 31 -21.98 10.47 -6.72
CA PHE A 31 -21.99 10.97 -5.35
C PHE A 31 -23.39 11.38 -4.84
N SER A 32 -24.48 10.83 -5.39
CA SER A 32 -25.85 11.09 -4.91
C SER A 32 -26.06 10.40 -3.55
N PRO A 33 -26.37 11.16 -2.49
CA PRO A 33 -26.66 10.59 -1.17
C PRO A 33 -27.80 9.56 -1.22
N GLU A 34 -28.84 9.84 -2.00
CA GLU A 34 -30.00 8.96 -2.16
C GLU A 34 -29.60 7.65 -2.83
N ALA A 35 -28.82 7.73 -3.91
CA ALA A 35 -28.34 6.55 -4.64
C ALA A 35 -27.38 5.71 -3.80
N ILE A 36 -26.46 6.36 -3.06
CA ILE A 36 -25.55 5.72 -2.12
C ILE A 36 -26.31 4.96 -1.04
N TYR A 37 -27.27 5.62 -0.37
CA TYR A 37 -28.06 4.96 0.66
C TYR A 37 -28.85 3.78 0.07
N ALA A 38 -29.55 3.99 -1.04
CA ALA A 38 -30.42 2.96 -1.63
C ALA A 38 -29.65 1.74 -2.15
N LYS A 39 -28.45 1.94 -2.73
CA LYS A 39 -27.67 0.87 -3.38
C LYS A 39 -26.61 0.24 -2.48
N LEU A 40 -25.98 1.02 -1.60
CA LEU A 40 -24.85 0.55 -0.79
C LEU A 40 -25.21 0.27 0.65
N VAL A 41 -26.15 1.01 1.22
CA VAL A 41 -26.45 0.96 2.66
C VAL A 41 -27.68 0.10 2.95
N LYS A 42 -28.79 0.38 2.27
CA LYS A 42 -30.07 -0.32 2.46
C LYS A 42 -29.95 -1.85 2.32
N PRO A 43 -29.17 -2.42 1.38
CA PRO A 43 -29.06 -3.87 1.22
C PRO A 43 -28.23 -4.59 2.30
N LEU A 44 -27.50 -3.89 3.17
CA LEU A 44 -26.55 -4.51 4.11
C LEU A 44 -27.19 -5.38 5.19
N GLY A 45 -28.52 -5.42 5.30
CA GLY A 45 -29.22 -6.22 6.32
C GLY A 45 -28.93 -5.79 7.77
N LEU A 46 -28.30 -4.62 7.96
CA LEU A 46 -27.90 -4.09 9.26
C LEU A 46 -29.05 -3.35 9.98
N PRO A 47 -28.96 -3.20 11.32
CA PRO A 47 -29.81 -2.29 12.08
C PRO A 47 -29.70 -0.84 11.59
N GLU A 48 -30.75 -0.05 11.79
CA GLU A 48 -30.83 1.31 11.23
C GLU A 48 -29.73 2.24 11.73
N GLU A 49 -29.36 2.14 13.00
CA GLU A 49 -28.25 2.89 13.60
C GLU A 49 -26.91 2.60 12.89
N GLN A 50 -26.63 1.33 12.62
CA GLN A 50 -25.40 0.92 11.91
C GLN A 50 -25.43 1.33 10.44
N LYS A 51 -26.61 1.31 9.79
CA LYS A 51 -26.78 1.84 8.43
C LYS A 51 -26.46 3.32 8.39
N GLN A 52 -26.91 4.09 9.37
CA GLN A 52 -26.61 5.51 9.46
C GLN A 52 -25.11 5.76 9.61
N GLU A 53 -24.41 4.99 10.46
CA GLU A 53 -22.95 5.08 10.57
C GLU A 53 -22.23 4.78 9.25
N VAL A 54 -22.64 3.72 8.54
CA VAL A 54 -22.04 3.36 7.24
C VAL A 54 -22.32 4.42 6.20
N PHE A 55 -23.54 4.96 6.16
CA PHE A 55 -23.92 6.02 5.26
C PHE A 55 -23.09 7.29 5.49
N LEU A 56 -22.97 7.73 6.76
CA LEU A 56 -22.14 8.88 7.11
C LEU A 56 -20.68 8.66 6.71
N TRP A 57 -20.15 7.46 6.96
CA TRP A 57 -18.78 7.13 6.54
C TRP A 57 -18.60 7.20 5.02
N TYR A 58 -19.56 6.73 4.21
CA TYR A 58 -19.52 6.92 2.76
C TYR A 58 -19.57 8.39 2.36
N MET A 59 -20.38 9.21 3.04
CA MET A 59 -20.44 10.64 2.78
C MET A 59 -19.13 11.35 3.14
N ASP A 60 -18.43 10.92 4.18
CA ASP A 60 -17.10 11.43 4.53
C ASP A 60 -16.09 11.15 3.40
N ILE A 61 -16.10 9.93 2.84
CA ILE A 61 -15.27 9.57 1.68
C ILE A 61 -15.61 10.43 0.46
N VAL A 62 -16.90 10.70 0.20
CA VAL A 62 -17.33 11.61 -0.88
C VAL A 62 -16.77 13.01 -0.66
N ASN A 63 -16.84 13.53 0.56
CA ASN A 63 -16.32 14.86 0.87
C ASN A 63 -14.81 14.93 0.67
N LEU A 64 -14.07 13.91 1.12
CA LEU A 64 -12.62 13.81 0.89
C LEU A 64 -12.28 13.79 -0.60
N LEU A 65 -13.00 13.01 -1.42
CA LEU A 65 -12.80 12.99 -2.88
C LEU A 65 -13.04 14.37 -3.52
N ARG A 66 -14.00 15.14 -3.01
CA ARG A 66 -14.27 16.51 -3.48
C ARG A 66 -13.20 17.50 -3.07
N GLU A 67 -12.81 17.46 -1.79
CA GLU A 67 -11.77 18.33 -1.23
C GLU A 67 -10.42 18.12 -1.94
N GLU A 68 -10.10 16.87 -2.27
CA GLU A 68 -8.89 16.52 -3.02
C GLU A 68 -9.02 16.70 -4.55
N GLY A 69 -10.20 17.06 -5.07
CA GLY A 69 -10.45 17.26 -6.50
C GLY A 69 -10.45 15.96 -7.33
N LYS A 70 -10.74 14.82 -6.72
CA LYS A 70 -10.68 13.45 -7.29
C LYS A 70 -12.05 12.88 -7.66
N GLU A 71 -12.98 13.79 -7.98
CA GLU A 71 -14.35 13.45 -8.36
C GLU A 71 -14.44 12.65 -9.66
N GLN A 72 -13.55 12.90 -10.62
CA GLN A 72 -13.57 12.25 -11.93
C GLN A 72 -12.59 11.07 -12.02
N GLN A 73 -11.42 11.20 -11.41
CA GLN A 73 -10.33 10.22 -11.50
C GLN A 73 -9.36 10.35 -10.32
N GLY A 74 -8.47 9.38 -10.18
CA GLY A 74 -7.45 9.34 -9.14
C GLY A 74 -7.89 8.56 -7.91
N HIS A 75 -7.02 8.48 -6.91
CA HIS A 75 -7.27 7.79 -5.65
C HIS A 75 -7.00 8.69 -4.47
N LEU A 76 -7.74 8.52 -3.36
CA LEU A 76 -7.56 9.34 -2.16
C LEU A 76 -6.10 9.39 -1.73
N GLU A 77 -5.63 10.57 -1.32
CA GLU A 77 -4.22 10.81 -0.99
C GLU A 77 -3.77 9.88 0.15
N HIS A 78 -4.68 9.60 1.07
CA HIS A 78 -4.47 8.59 2.11
C HIS A 78 -4.05 7.22 1.55
N THR A 79 -4.70 6.72 0.50
CA THR A 79 -4.34 5.43 -0.09
C THR A 79 -3.01 5.48 -0.83
N LEU A 80 -2.68 6.60 -1.46
CA LEU A 80 -1.39 6.81 -2.12
C LEU A 80 -0.24 6.84 -1.11
N HIS A 81 -0.43 7.49 0.04
CA HIS A 81 0.54 7.47 1.14
C HIS A 81 0.76 6.05 1.68
N LEU A 82 -0.30 5.26 1.85
CA LEU A 82 -0.16 3.86 2.27
C LEU A 82 0.64 3.02 1.26
N ILE A 83 0.41 3.23 -0.04
CA ILE A 83 1.19 2.58 -1.09
C ILE A 83 2.65 3.03 -1.05
N ALA A 84 2.91 4.32 -0.81
CA ALA A 84 4.27 4.84 -0.66
C ALA A 84 4.99 4.23 0.55
N ASP A 85 4.31 4.08 1.68
CA ASP A 85 4.85 3.40 2.87
C ASP A 85 5.17 1.93 2.60
N LEU A 86 4.28 1.22 1.90
CA LEU A 86 4.53 -0.15 1.45
C LEU A 86 5.70 -0.23 0.45
N ASN A 87 5.85 0.76 -0.42
CA ASN A 87 6.99 0.86 -1.34
C ASN A 87 8.32 1.10 -0.59
N ASN A 88 8.29 1.94 0.45
CA ASN A 88 9.45 2.13 1.32
C ASN A 88 9.83 0.83 2.03
N LEU A 89 8.85 0.09 2.55
CA LEU A 89 9.09 -1.22 3.15
C LEU A 89 9.63 -2.22 2.12
N HIS A 90 9.05 -2.26 0.92
CA HIS A 90 9.55 -3.07 -0.20
C HIS A 90 11.05 -2.81 -0.44
N ASN A 91 11.45 -1.55 -0.56
CA ASN A 91 12.86 -1.16 -0.76
C ASN A 91 13.77 -1.60 0.39
N GLN A 92 13.24 -1.67 1.61
CA GLN A 92 14.01 -2.16 2.76
C GLN A 92 14.14 -3.70 2.72
N LEU A 93 13.06 -4.41 2.41
CA LEU A 93 13.05 -5.88 2.35
C LEU A 93 13.89 -6.46 1.22
N THR A 94 14.13 -5.70 0.14
CA THR A 94 15.06 -6.11 -0.92
C THR A 94 16.52 -6.11 -0.48
N VAL A 95 16.86 -5.46 0.64
CA VAL A 95 18.24 -5.37 1.16
C VAL A 95 18.40 -6.14 2.47
N LEU A 96 17.46 -6.02 3.40
CA LEU A 96 17.62 -6.49 4.78
C LEU A 96 17.47 -8.01 4.91
N PRO A 97 18.22 -8.70 5.80
CA PRO A 97 18.10 -10.15 5.99
C PRO A 97 16.67 -10.62 6.30
N VAL A 98 15.91 -9.83 7.06
CA VAL A 98 14.51 -10.12 7.42
C VAL A 98 13.59 -10.28 6.19
N GLY A 99 13.95 -9.67 5.06
CA GLY A 99 13.24 -9.78 3.79
C GLY A 99 13.55 -11.03 2.97
N ALA A 100 14.17 -12.08 3.53
CA ALA A 100 14.55 -13.28 2.77
C ALA A 100 13.37 -13.94 2.04
N GLU A 101 12.25 -14.15 2.73
CA GLU A 101 11.05 -14.74 2.12
C GLU A 101 10.42 -13.78 1.10
N TYR A 102 10.32 -12.49 1.46
CA TYR A 102 9.87 -11.45 0.54
C TYR A 102 10.65 -11.45 -0.78
N ARG A 103 11.99 -11.48 -0.71
CA ARG A 103 12.86 -11.53 -1.89
C ARG A 103 12.65 -12.79 -2.72
N ARG A 104 12.43 -13.95 -2.08
CA ARG A 104 12.14 -15.20 -2.79
C ARG A 104 10.88 -15.09 -3.63
N LEU A 105 9.82 -14.50 -3.08
CA LEU A 105 8.57 -14.26 -3.79
C LEU A 105 8.76 -13.21 -4.90
N TYR A 106 9.41 -12.09 -4.58
CA TYR A 106 9.65 -10.98 -5.49
C TYR A 106 10.53 -11.36 -6.69
N ALA A 107 11.52 -12.23 -6.50
CA ALA A 107 12.39 -12.71 -7.58
C ALA A 107 11.63 -13.39 -8.73
N ARG A 108 10.42 -13.92 -8.47
CA ARG A 108 9.58 -14.54 -9.50
C ARG A 108 8.86 -13.52 -10.38
N VAL A 109 8.57 -12.32 -9.86
CA VAL A 109 7.88 -11.26 -10.60
C VAL A 109 8.85 -10.26 -11.22
N ALA A 110 10.05 -10.09 -10.65
CA ALA A 110 11.04 -9.12 -11.11
C ALA A 110 11.34 -9.14 -12.63
N PRO A 111 11.46 -10.31 -13.29
CA PRO A 111 11.69 -10.36 -14.75
C PRO A 111 10.53 -9.79 -15.59
N GLU A 112 9.31 -9.82 -15.06
CA GLU A 112 8.09 -9.40 -15.77
C GLU A 112 7.81 -7.89 -15.62
N LEU A 113 8.43 -7.22 -14.64
CA LEU A 113 8.17 -5.81 -14.33
C LEU A 113 8.36 -4.87 -15.52
N PRO A 114 9.45 -4.96 -16.32
CA PRO A 114 9.62 -4.04 -17.46
C PRO A 114 8.47 -4.16 -18.47
N ALA A 115 8.01 -5.38 -18.75
CA ALA A 115 6.91 -5.63 -19.68
C ALA A 115 5.57 -5.11 -19.12
N LEU A 116 5.35 -5.22 -17.80
CA LEU A 116 4.16 -4.69 -17.14
C LEU A 116 4.13 -3.15 -17.12
N LYS A 117 5.26 -2.49 -16.82
CA LYS A 117 5.35 -1.01 -16.84
C LYS A 117 5.17 -0.42 -18.24
N ALA A 118 5.75 -1.07 -19.26
CA ALA A 118 5.59 -0.65 -20.64
C ALA A 118 4.12 -0.60 -21.09
N LYS A 119 3.28 -1.51 -20.59
CA LYS A 119 1.83 -1.53 -20.89
C LYS A 119 1.07 -0.34 -20.29
N LEU A 120 1.51 0.16 -19.13
CA LEU A 120 0.89 1.30 -18.45
C LEU A 120 1.35 2.66 -19.00
N LYS A 121 2.40 2.68 -19.84
CA LYS A 121 3.03 3.90 -20.36
C LYS A 121 3.49 4.86 -19.26
N ASP A 122 3.78 4.31 -18.09
CA ASP A 122 4.24 5.04 -16.92
C ASP A 122 5.52 4.36 -16.42
N PRO A 123 6.70 4.83 -16.86
CA PRO A 123 7.97 4.21 -16.49
C PRO A 123 8.36 4.50 -15.03
N GLU A 124 7.82 5.57 -14.44
CA GLU A 124 8.18 6.04 -13.09
C GLU A 124 7.31 5.41 -12.00
N ILE A 125 6.27 4.63 -12.37
CA ILE A 125 5.44 3.93 -11.41
C ILE A 125 6.28 2.97 -10.55
N SER A 126 6.06 3.04 -9.23
CA SER A 126 6.69 2.12 -8.29
C SER A 126 6.19 0.69 -8.49
N ASP A 127 7.01 -0.30 -8.16
CA ASP A 127 6.64 -1.72 -8.33
C ASP A 127 5.45 -2.10 -7.45
N VAL A 128 5.38 -1.53 -6.24
CA VAL A 128 4.25 -1.74 -5.32
C VAL A 128 2.96 -1.15 -5.88
N GLU A 129 2.99 0.08 -6.40
CA GLU A 129 1.80 0.68 -7.02
C GLU A 129 1.37 -0.10 -8.26
N LEU A 130 2.31 -0.53 -9.09
CA LEU A 130 2.07 -1.42 -10.22
C LEU A 130 1.33 -2.70 -9.78
N PHE A 131 1.76 -3.31 -8.68
CA PHE A 131 1.12 -4.50 -8.14
C PHE A 131 -0.33 -4.24 -7.70
N PHE A 132 -0.58 -3.13 -7.00
CA PHE A 132 -1.95 -2.76 -6.62
C PHE A 132 -2.84 -2.50 -7.84
N ARG A 133 -2.34 -1.79 -8.85
CA ARG A 133 -3.07 -1.56 -10.11
C ARG A 133 -3.37 -2.87 -10.84
N ALA A 134 -2.41 -3.80 -10.87
CA ALA A 134 -2.61 -5.13 -11.48
C ALA A 134 -3.62 -5.98 -10.70
N LEU A 135 -3.56 -5.99 -9.37
CA LEU A 135 -4.54 -6.71 -8.55
C LEU A 135 -5.94 -6.09 -8.71
N TYR A 136 -6.03 -4.76 -8.75
CA TYR A 136 -7.30 -4.07 -8.94
C TYR A 136 -7.89 -4.31 -10.33
N SER A 137 -7.07 -4.36 -11.39
CA SER A 137 -7.55 -4.71 -12.72
C SER A 137 -8.18 -6.11 -12.76
N VAL A 138 -7.61 -7.08 -12.03
CA VAL A 138 -8.20 -8.41 -11.87
C VAL A 138 -9.54 -8.35 -11.13
N VAL A 139 -9.67 -7.54 -10.08
CA VAL A 139 -10.95 -7.31 -9.38
C VAL A 139 -12.00 -6.78 -10.36
N LEU A 140 -11.66 -5.78 -11.17
CA LEU A 140 -12.57 -5.22 -12.18
C LEU A 140 -12.98 -6.26 -13.24
N LEU A 141 -12.04 -7.06 -13.74
CA LEU A 141 -12.33 -8.12 -14.71
C LEU A 141 -13.32 -9.15 -14.16
N ARG A 142 -13.16 -9.55 -12.89
CA ARG A 142 -14.07 -10.48 -12.22
C ARG A 142 -15.47 -9.90 -12.01
N ILE A 143 -15.58 -8.62 -11.67
CA ILE A 143 -16.87 -7.94 -11.54
C ILE A 143 -17.60 -7.89 -12.90
N GLN A 144 -16.87 -7.63 -13.99
CA GLN A 144 -17.45 -7.63 -15.35
C GLN A 144 -17.96 -9.02 -15.76
N GLU A 145 -17.24 -10.09 -15.41
CA GLU A 145 -17.68 -11.46 -15.67
C GLU A 145 -18.93 -11.81 -14.86
N ALA A 146 -18.99 -11.45 -13.58
CA ALA A 146 -20.17 -11.63 -12.75
C ALA A 146 -21.40 -10.88 -13.29
N GLY A 147 -21.20 -9.67 -13.83
CA GLY A 147 -22.26 -8.89 -14.48
C GLY A 147 -22.79 -9.53 -15.77
N LYS A 148 -21.95 -10.19 -16.56
CA LYS A 148 -22.35 -10.88 -17.81
C LYS A 148 -23.17 -12.14 -17.55
N HIS A 149 -22.87 -12.87 -16.46
CA HIS A 149 -23.62 -14.07 -16.10
C HIS A 149 -24.98 -13.76 -15.44
N GLY A 150 -25.20 -12.54 -14.95
CA GLY A 150 -26.48 -12.10 -14.36
C GLY A 150 -27.56 -11.66 -15.37
N ASP A 151 -27.20 -11.41 -16.63
CA ASP A 151 -28.11 -10.86 -17.66
C ASP A 151 -28.62 -11.92 -18.68
N ALA A 152 -28.09 -13.15 -18.64
CA ALA A 152 -28.51 -14.25 -19.53
C ALA A 152 -29.86 -14.90 -19.13
N GLY A 153 -30.69 -14.19 -18.36
CA GLY A 153 -31.88 -14.74 -17.69
C GLY A 153 -33.11 -13.85 -17.73
N LYS A 154 -33.32 -13.05 -18.79
CA LYS A 154 -34.63 -12.44 -19.08
C LYS A 154 -34.93 -12.48 -20.58
N GLY A 155 -35.61 -13.53 -21.00
CA GLY A 155 -36.30 -13.57 -22.28
C GLY A 155 -37.54 -12.66 -22.25
N CYS A 156 -37.65 -11.80 -23.26
CA CYS A 156 -38.89 -11.26 -23.84
C CYS A 156 -38.42 -10.50 -25.10
N GLY A 157 -38.70 -10.84 -26.35
CA GLY A 157 -39.91 -11.41 -26.91
C GLY A 157 -40.67 -10.33 -27.68
N THR A 158 -40.19 -9.88 -28.86
CA THR A 158 -41.02 -9.26 -29.91
C THR A 158 -40.42 -9.46 -31.31
N ASN A 159 -41.33 -9.63 -32.27
CA ASN A 159 -41.21 -10.21 -33.60
C ASN A 159 -40.38 -9.41 -34.64
N PRO A 160 -40.00 -10.06 -35.78
CA PRO A 160 -39.28 -9.46 -36.89
C PRO A 160 -40.24 -8.89 -37.95
N GLN A 161 -39.98 -7.66 -38.42
CA GLN A 161 -40.26 -7.25 -39.81
C GLN A 161 -39.62 -5.88 -40.11
N ALA A 162 -38.67 -5.83 -41.04
CA ALA A 162 -38.62 -4.88 -42.16
C ALA A 162 -37.26 -4.94 -42.89
N ALA A 163 -37.36 -5.34 -44.15
CA ALA A 163 -36.42 -5.30 -45.27
C ALA A 163 -35.36 -4.18 -45.28
N ALA A 164 -34.16 -4.49 -45.77
CA ALA A 164 -33.78 -4.28 -47.18
C ALA A 164 -32.25 -4.32 -47.36
N ASP A 165 -31.82 -5.10 -48.34
CA ASP A 165 -30.62 -5.01 -49.18
C ASP A 165 -29.38 -4.29 -48.64
N LYS A 166 -28.28 -5.04 -48.53
CA LYS A 166 -27.06 -4.77 -49.31
C LYS A 166 -26.08 -5.93 -49.23
N ASP A 167 -25.64 -6.36 -50.41
CA ASP A 167 -24.46 -7.16 -50.61
C ASP A 167 -23.29 -6.57 -49.82
N THR A 168 -22.74 -7.33 -48.87
CA THR A 168 -21.38 -7.11 -48.40
C THR A 168 -20.78 -8.45 -48.05
N ASP A 169 -19.77 -8.78 -48.83
CA ASP A 169 -18.87 -9.90 -48.78
C ASP A 169 -18.58 -10.41 -47.35
N VAL A 170 -18.85 -11.69 -47.15
CA VAL A 170 -18.58 -12.43 -45.92
C VAL A 170 -17.17 -12.99 -46.00
N SER A 171 -16.21 -12.30 -45.38
CA SER A 171 -15.00 -12.95 -44.85
C SER A 171 -14.36 -12.12 -43.73
N ALA A 172 -15.00 -12.12 -42.56
CA ALA A 172 -14.32 -11.77 -41.31
C ALA A 172 -14.38 -12.99 -40.38
N ALA A 173 -13.19 -13.47 -40.02
CA ALA A 173 -12.92 -14.72 -39.33
C ALA A 173 -13.65 -14.87 -37.96
N PRO A 174 -14.03 -16.10 -37.56
CA PRO A 174 -14.62 -16.38 -36.25
C PRO A 174 -13.61 -16.50 -35.08
N ASP A 175 -12.31 -16.26 -35.30
CA ASP A 175 -11.26 -16.64 -34.33
C ASP A 175 -10.92 -15.58 -33.24
N SER A 176 -11.39 -14.33 -33.35
CA SER A 176 -10.92 -13.23 -32.49
C SER A 176 -11.55 -13.18 -31.09
N ILE A 177 -12.74 -13.76 -30.90
CA ILE A 177 -13.47 -13.66 -29.62
C ILE A 177 -12.91 -14.66 -28.60
N ALA A 178 -12.56 -15.88 -29.03
CA ALA A 178 -12.03 -16.92 -28.16
C ALA A 178 -10.59 -16.63 -27.67
N ASP A 179 -9.76 -16.03 -28.53
CA ASP A 179 -8.37 -15.68 -28.22
C ASP A 179 -8.26 -14.58 -27.15
N SER A 180 -9.19 -13.61 -27.18
CA SER A 180 -9.26 -12.53 -26.18
C SER A 180 -9.64 -13.03 -24.77
N GLY A 181 -10.50 -14.06 -24.69
CA GLY A 181 -10.91 -14.68 -23.43
C GLY A 181 -9.76 -15.49 -22.80
N LYS A 182 -9.04 -16.25 -23.62
CA LYS A 182 -7.89 -17.05 -23.16
C LYS A 182 -6.72 -16.18 -22.69
N SER A 183 -6.42 -15.11 -23.41
CA SER A 183 -5.39 -14.13 -23.04
C SER A 183 -5.74 -13.37 -21.75
N ARG A 184 -7.02 -13.03 -21.56
CA ARG A 184 -7.53 -12.42 -20.32
C ARG A 184 -7.40 -13.36 -19.13
N GLN A 185 -7.85 -14.61 -19.27
CA GLN A 185 -7.76 -15.60 -18.19
C GLN A 185 -6.30 -15.83 -17.79
N LYS A 186 -5.40 -15.96 -18.77
CA LYS A 186 -3.97 -16.07 -18.50
C LYS A 186 -3.43 -14.89 -17.71
N TYR A 187 -3.80 -13.65 -18.07
CA TYR A 187 -3.40 -12.46 -17.32
C TYR A 187 -3.89 -12.51 -15.86
N ILE A 188 -5.14 -12.89 -15.64
CA ILE A 188 -5.71 -13.05 -14.30
C ILE A 188 -4.89 -14.07 -13.50
N ASP A 189 -4.61 -15.23 -14.09
CA ASP A 189 -3.83 -16.29 -13.46
C ASP A 189 -2.40 -15.83 -13.14
N ASP A 190 -1.73 -15.15 -14.08
CA ASP A 190 -0.38 -14.62 -13.90
C ASP A 190 -0.32 -13.61 -12.74
N VAL A 191 -1.27 -12.66 -12.67
CA VAL A 191 -1.34 -11.69 -11.57
C VAL A 191 -1.57 -12.38 -10.23
N LEU A 192 -2.49 -13.35 -10.16
CA LEU A 192 -2.81 -14.05 -8.92
C LEU A 192 -1.69 -14.98 -8.45
N THR A 193 -0.92 -15.55 -9.37
CA THR A 193 0.15 -16.50 -9.04
C THR A 193 1.49 -15.80 -8.78
N LEU A 194 1.77 -14.68 -9.45
CA LEU A 194 3.05 -13.97 -9.36
C LEU A 194 2.99 -12.75 -8.43
N ILE A 195 1.95 -11.92 -8.54
CA ILE A 195 1.86 -10.63 -7.82
C ILE A 195 1.19 -10.78 -6.46
N SER A 196 0.05 -11.49 -6.39
CA SER A 196 -0.71 -11.62 -5.14
C SER A 196 0.12 -12.13 -3.95
N PRO A 197 0.99 -13.15 -4.08
CA PRO A 197 1.82 -13.61 -2.96
C PRO A 197 2.81 -12.56 -2.47
N VAL A 198 3.36 -11.74 -3.37
CA VAL A 198 4.31 -10.67 -3.02
C VAL A 198 3.62 -9.59 -2.20
N VAL A 199 2.42 -9.17 -2.62
CA VAL A 199 1.63 -8.17 -1.90
C VAL A 199 1.14 -8.71 -0.56
N ALA A 200 0.76 -10.00 -0.50
CA ALA A 200 0.34 -10.64 0.75
C ALA A 200 1.49 -10.71 1.78
N GLU A 201 2.70 -11.06 1.36
CA GLU A 201 3.87 -11.06 2.23
C GLU A 201 4.24 -9.63 2.66
N LEU A 202 4.19 -8.66 1.74
CA LEU A 202 4.45 -7.25 2.06
C LEU A 202 3.48 -6.72 3.12
N ALA A 203 2.18 -6.98 2.97
CA ALA A 203 1.16 -6.61 3.94
C ALA A 203 1.36 -7.31 5.30
N THR A 204 1.80 -8.58 5.26
CA THR A 204 2.10 -9.36 6.47
C THR A 204 3.28 -8.76 7.24
N VAL A 205 4.37 -8.44 6.55
CA VAL A 205 5.54 -7.83 7.18
C VAL A 205 5.22 -6.41 7.67
N PHE A 206 4.51 -5.61 6.89
CA PHE A 206 4.07 -4.27 7.27
C PHE A 206 3.33 -4.28 8.61
N ARG A 207 2.38 -5.21 8.77
CA ARG A 207 1.63 -5.38 10.02
C ARG A 207 2.52 -5.78 11.20
N LYS A 208 3.49 -6.65 10.98
CA LYS A 208 4.45 -7.04 12.03
C LYS A 208 5.30 -5.84 12.47
N VAL A 209 5.70 -4.99 11.53
CA VAL A 209 6.44 -3.76 11.80
C VAL A 209 5.60 -2.76 12.59
N GLU A 210 4.35 -2.51 12.18
CA GLU A 210 3.43 -1.62 12.92
C GLU A 210 3.17 -2.08 14.37
N ARG A 211 3.22 -3.39 14.62
CA ARG A 211 3.06 -3.99 15.96
C ARG A 211 4.35 -4.07 16.76
N GLY A 212 5.49 -3.68 16.18
CA GLY A 212 6.82 -3.82 16.80
C GLY A 212 7.29 -5.27 16.96
N GLU A 213 6.69 -6.21 16.22
CA GLU A 213 7.05 -7.65 16.26
C GLU A 213 8.26 -7.96 15.39
N VAL A 214 8.56 -7.09 14.43
CA VAL A 214 9.72 -7.17 13.55
C VAL A 214 10.49 -5.88 13.67
N ASP A 215 11.74 -5.99 14.11
CA ASP A 215 12.71 -4.91 13.96
C ASP A 215 13.40 -5.04 12.59
N LEU A 216 13.19 -4.04 11.75
CA LEU A 216 13.80 -3.96 10.42
C LEU A 216 15.32 -3.73 10.50
N PHE A 217 15.80 -3.06 11.53
CA PHE A 217 17.20 -2.62 11.66
C PHE A 217 17.98 -3.36 12.75
N GLY A 218 17.33 -4.26 13.50
CA GLY A 218 18.00 -5.22 14.35
C GLY A 218 18.50 -4.68 15.69
N ASN A 219 17.71 -3.94 16.45
CA ASN A 219 17.69 -4.12 17.89
C ASN A 219 16.93 -5.42 18.19
N ALA A 220 17.68 -6.49 18.45
CA ALA A 220 17.13 -7.66 19.10
C ALA A 220 16.26 -7.23 20.30
N PRO A 221 15.17 -7.95 20.62
CA PRO A 221 14.43 -7.69 21.84
C PRO A 221 15.44 -7.80 22.99
N ASN A 222 15.64 -6.70 23.72
CA ASN A 222 16.55 -6.58 24.85
C ASN A 222 16.26 -7.69 25.88
N GLY A 223 16.93 -8.82 25.74
CA GLY A 223 17.07 -9.86 26.74
C GLY A 223 18.55 -9.98 27.05
N ASP A 224 19.13 -8.91 27.59
CA ASP A 224 20.36 -8.87 28.39
C ASP A 224 20.74 -7.40 28.67
N ARG A 225 19.83 -6.67 29.34
CA ARG A 225 20.31 -5.56 30.17
C ARG A 225 20.83 -6.20 31.44
N HIS A 226 22.15 -6.34 31.50
CA HIS A 226 22.90 -6.56 32.72
C HIS A 226 22.19 -5.86 33.89
N ALA A 227 21.78 -6.66 34.88
CA ALA A 227 21.40 -6.17 36.18
C ALA A 227 22.59 -5.36 36.73
N ALA A 228 22.56 -4.05 36.56
CA ALA A 228 23.37 -3.13 37.32
C ALA A 228 22.83 -3.17 38.74
N ALA A 229 23.35 -4.13 39.51
CA ALA A 229 23.17 -4.17 40.95
C ALA A 229 23.72 -2.85 41.52
N ALA A 230 22.83 -2.11 42.17
CA ALA A 230 23.19 -0.96 42.99
C ALA A 230 24.17 -1.41 44.08
N PRO A 231 25.25 -0.67 44.38
CA PRO A 231 26.07 -0.97 45.53
C PRO A 231 25.37 -0.41 46.78
N GLU A 232 24.98 -1.32 47.68
CA GLU A 232 24.54 -0.96 49.03
C GLU A 232 25.68 -0.29 49.81
N GLN A 233 25.33 0.77 50.52
CA GLN A 233 26.20 1.44 51.49
C GLN A 233 26.30 0.59 52.77
N GLY A 234 27.52 0.37 53.25
CA GLY A 234 27.80 -0.33 54.52
C GLY A 234 29.22 -0.09 55.05
N THR A 235 29.42 1.08 55.68
CA THR A 235 30.04 1.32 57.00
C THR A 235 31.36 0.63 57.43
N GLN A 236 32.36 1.48 57.76
CA GLN A 236 33.49 1.39 58.73
C GLN A 236 34.70 0.46 58.40
N ALA A 237 35.97 0.72 58.77
CA ALA A 237 36.70 1.88 59.32
C ALA A 237 38.23 1.56 59.32
N SER A 238 39.06 2.62 59.29
CA SER A 238 40.41 2.79 59.88
C SER A 238 41.65 2.03 59.36
N SER A 239 42.67 2.79 58.91
CA SER A 239 44.00 2.94 59.58
C SER A 239 45.21 3.11 58.64
N GLY A 240 46.06 4.12 58.90
CA GLY A 240 47.50 4.22 58.55
C GLY A 240 47.84 4.92 57.21
N ALA A 241 48.14 6.23 57.15
CA ALA A 241 49.35 6.97 57.58
C ALA A 241 50.56 6.94 56.58
N GLN A 242 50.99 8.16 56.18
CA GLN A 242 52.32 8.62 55.72
C GLN A 242 52.78 8.20 54.30
N ASP A 243 53.49 9.00 53.49
CA ASP A 243 54.24 10.25 53.66
C ASP A 243 54.46 10.91 52.27
N GLY A 244 54.74 12.23 52.20
CA GLY A 244 54.98 12.99 50.95
C GLY A 244 56.38 12.76 50.31
N PRO A 245 56.94 13.66 49.45
CA PRO A 245 56.42 14.95 48.97
C PRO A 245 56.61 15.22 47.45
N ARG A 246 56.03 16.35 47.02
CA ARG A 246 56.19 17.06 45.73
C ARG A 246 57.56 17.78 45.65
N PRO A 247 58.03 18.20 44.46
CA PRO A 247 58.05 19.65 44.12
C PRO A 247 57.76 19.95 42.63
N ALA A 248 56.97 21.00 42.32
CA ALA A 248 57.36 22.35 41.83
C ALA A 248 57.74 22.37 40.33
N ALA A 249 56.88 22.87 39.44
CA ALA A 249 56.69 24.28 39.02
C ALA A 249 57.64 24.69 37.88
N VAL A 250 57.09 25.35 36.85
CA VAL A 250 57.65 26.49 36.07
C VAL A 250 56.88 26.60 34.73
N ALA A 251 56.12 27.69 34.59
CA ALA A 251 55.84 28.35 33.31
C ALA A 251 56.92 29.45 33.12
N PRO A 252 57.17 29.98 31.90
CA PRO A 252 56.39 31.15 31.48
C PRO A 252 56.21 31.36 29.96
N GLU A 253 55.22 32.20 29.66
CA GLU A 253 55.10 33.27 28.64
C GLU A 253 55.80 33.20 27.27
N GLY A 254 55.09 33.67 26.23
CA GLY A 254 55.76 34.24 25.05
C GLY A 254 54.96 34.45 23.76
N LYS A 255 54.13 35.51 23.71
CA LYS A 255 53.94 36.47 22.58
C LYS A 255 54.11 35.96 21.12
N ASN A 256 53.12 36.15 20.25
CA ASN A 256 52.83 37.40 19.51
C ASN A 256 52.16 37.18 18.13
N SER A 257 51.14 38.02 17.88
CA SER A 257 50.86 38.78 16.65
C SER A 257 50.62 38.14 15.26
N ARG A 258 49.41 38.48 14.76
CA ARG A 258 49.09 39.20 13.51
C ARG A 258 49.38 38.50 12.16
N ASN A 259 48.34 38.39 11.33
CA ASN A 259 48.05 39.30 10.19
C ASN A 259 47.01 38.59 9.26
N SER A 260 45.76 39.04 9.17
CA SER A 260 45.17 39.91 8.13
C SER A 260 45.38 39.51 6.66
N GLY A 261 44.27 39.43 5.91
CA GLY A 261 44.21 39.57 4.44
C GLY A 261 43.18 38.62 3.82
N THR A 262 41.88 38.97 3.67
CA THR A 262 41.24 39.80 2.61
C THR A 262 41.19 39.19 1.21
N GLY A 263 39.97 39.15 0.63
CA GLY A 263 39.69 38.96 -0.80
C GLY A 263 38.61 37.89 -1.02
N SER A 264 37.29 38.17 -0.99
CA SER A 264 36.43 38.90 -1.94
C SER A 264 36.33 38.33 -3.36
N ALA A 265 35.07 38.08 -3.74
CA ALA A 265 34.47 38.03 -5.08
C ALA A 265 34.92 36.86 -5.98
N SER A 266 34.05 36.14 -6.70
CA SER A 266 32.72 36.44 -7.25
C SER A 266 31.83 35.21 -7.27
#